data_AF-A0AAJ7RUU1-F1
#
_entry.id   AF-A0AAJ7RUU1-F1
#
_cell.length_a   1.000
_cell.length_b   1.000
_cell.length_c   1.000
_cell.angle_alpha   90.00
_cell.angle_beta   90.00
_cell.angle_gamma   90.00
#
_symmetry.space_group_name_H-M   'P 1'
#
loop_
_entity.id
_entity.type
_entity.pdbx_description
1 polymer ?
#
loop_
_entity_poly.entity_id
_entity_poly.type
_entity_poly.pdbx_seq_one_letter_code
_entity_poly.pdbx_strand_id
1 'polypeptide(L)'
;MILIYYYMMAVCVAVIGKDNSPKYIKCLDENTALQFHYKVHTTIDIIEEKLNVGNKTASDVRELFLGLLFSAEDHKIFGYATNTKIKFVVILQSTNTLLRDNEVRTIFKKLHAAYANAVCNPFYVPGDQIKSKLFDLAVMEIMGII
;
A
#
# COMPACT_ATOMS: atom_id res chain seq x y z
N MET A 1 -5.31 19.41 -15.25
CA MET A 1 -5.67 18.87 -13.92
C MET A 1 -6.44 17.55 -14.03
N ILE A 2 -7.48 17.46 -14.87
CA ILE A 2 -8.27 16.23 -15.11
C ILE A 2 -7.44 15.07 -15.72
N LEU A 3 -6.48 15.35 -16.60
CA LEU A 3 -5.63 14.32 -17.23
C LEU A 3 -4.65 13.61 -16.26
N ILE A 4 -4.31 14.23 -15.13
CA ILE A 4 -3.35 13.65 -14.16
C ILE A 4 -4.03 12.56 -13.32
N TYR A 5 -5.32 12.73 -13.01
CA TYR A 5 -6.12 11.73 -12.30
C TYR A 5 -6.27 10.42 -13.07
N TYR A 6 -6.42 10.50 -14.40
CA TYR A 6 -6.53 9.31 -15.25
C TYR A 6 -5.25 8.48 -15.32
N TYR A 7 -4.09 9.10 -15.08
CA TYR A 7 -2.84 8.36 -15.04
C TYR A 7 -2.66 7.66 -13.68
N MET A 8 -3.03 8.28 -12.56
CA MET A 8 -2.75 7.81 -11.19
C MET A 8 -3.65 6.66 -10.70
N MET A 9 -4.04 5.72 -11.57
CA MET A 9 -4.97 4.64 -11.21
C MET A 9 -4.24 3.54 -10.45
N ALA A 10 -4.29 3.59 -9.11
CA ALA A 10 -3.95 2.43 -8.30
C ALA A 10 -5.04 1.37 -8.49
N VAL A 11 -4.64 0.20 -8.98
CA VAL A 11 -5.57 -0.89 -9.29
C VAL A 11 -5.88 -1.70 -8.03
N CYS A 12 -4.93 -1.76 -7.10
CA CYS A 12 -5.14 -2.41 -5.81
C CYS A 12 -4.33 -1.71 -4.70
N VAL A 13 -4.95 -1.58 -3.53
CA VAL A 13 -4.31 -1.12 -2.29
C VAL A 13 -4.55 -2.16 -1.21
N ALA A 14 -3.49 -2.57 -0.52
CA ALA A 14 -3.56 -3.53 0.56
C ALA A 14 -2.82 -3.07 1.82
N VAL A 15 -3.38 -3.44 2.97
CA VAL A 15 -2.79 -3.30 4.29
C VAL A 15 -2.68 -4.68 4.91
N ILE A 16 -1.45 -5.09 5.18
CA ILE A 16 -1.11 -6.38 5.77
C ILE A 16 -0.57 -6.17 7.18
N GLY A 17 -1.06 -6.98 8.11
CA GLY A 17 -0.66 -6.96 9.50
C GLY A 17 0.78 -7.45 9.72
N LYS A 18 1.28 -7.22 10.94
CA LYS A 18 2.59 -7.74 11.38
C LYS A 18 2.69 -9.27 11.35
N ASP A 19 1.54 -9.93 11.42
CA ASP A 19 1.30 -11.38 11.42
C ASP A 19 0.99 -11.92 10.01
N ASN A 20 1.23 -11.13 8.97
CA ASN A 20 0.93 -11.47 7.58
C ASN A 20 -0.55 -11.69 7.27
N SER A 21 -1.44 -11.27 8.19
CA SER A 21 -2.88 -11.31 7.96
C SER A 21 -3.35 -10.10 7.15
N PRO A 22 -4.25 -10.29 6.17
CA PRO A 22 -4.80 -9.18 5.42
C PRO A 22 -5.75 -8.36 6.31
N LYS A 23 -5.40 -7.11 6.59
CA LYS A 23 -6.25 -6.18 7.38
C LYS A 23 -7.20 -5.40 6.49
N TYR A 24 -6.81 -5.13 5.26
CA TYR A 24 -7.64 -4.47 4.25
C TYR A 24 -7.06 -4.77 2.87
N ILE A 25 -7.92 -5.09 1.91
CA ILE A 25 -7.55 -5.16 0.49
C ILE A 25 -8.69 -4.56 -0.31
N LYS A 26 -8.37 -3.61 -1.19
CA LYS A 26 -9.31 -3.03 -2.14
C LYS A 26 -8.74 -3.13 -3.53
N CYS A 27 -9.55 -3.62 -4.45
CA CYS A 27 -9.25 -3.73 -5.87
C CYS A 27 -10.25 -2.87 -6.64
N LEU A 28 -9.84 -2.34 -7.79
CA LEU A 28 -10.71 -1.56 -8.66
C LEU A 28 -11.82 -2.44 -9.27
N ASP A 29 -11.46 -3.65 -9.69
CA ASP A 29 -12.37 -4.65 -10.24
C ASP A 29 -12.39 -5.89 -9.32
N GLU A 30 -13.60 -6.33 -8.97
CA GLU A 30 -13.80 -7.49 -8.09
C GLU A 30 -13.50 -8.81 -8.80
N ASN A 31 -13.64 -8.87 -10.14
CA ASN A 31 -13.37 -10.09 -10.89
C ASN A 31 -11.87 -10.46 -10.87
N THR A 32 -11.00 -9.45 -10.80
CA THR A 32 -9.54 -9.62 -10.72
C THR A 32 -9.00 -9.62 -9.29
N ALA A 33 -9.87 -9.48 -8.26
CA ALA A 33 -9.45 -9.36 -6.87
C ALA A 33 -8.57 -10.54 -6.40
N LEU A 34 -8.92 -11.77 -6.79
CA LEU A 34 -8.16 -12.96 -6.43
C LEU A 34 -6.71 -12.91 -6.98
N GLN A 35 -6.53 -12.42 -8.21
CA GLN A 35 -5.20 -12.29 -8.81
C GLN A 35 -4.36 -11.25 -8.06
N PHE A 36 -4.97 -10.13 -7.66
CA PHE A 36 -4.30 -9.13 -6.85
C PHE A 36 -3.97 -9.63 -5.44
N HIS A 37 -4.82 -10.46 -4.84
CA HIS A 37 -4.51 -11.09 -3.55
C HIS A 37 -3.24 -11.95 -3.64
N TYR A 38 -3.08 -12.74 -4.70
CA TYR A 38 -1.85 -13.50 -4.91
C TYR A 38 -0.64 -12.59 -5.11
N LYS A 39 -0.76 -11.54 -5.93
CA LYS A 39 0.32 -10.55 -6.13
C LYS A 39 0.72 -9.86 -4.82
N VAL A 40 -0.24 -9.47 -4.00
CA VAL A 40 0.04 -8.87 -2.68
C VAL A 40 0.71 -9.89 -1.77
N HIS A 41 0.26 -11.15 -1.77
CA HIS A 41 0.83 -12.18 -0.92
C HIS A 41 2.31 -12.43 -1.24
N THR A 42 2.69 -12.49 -2.52
CA THR A 42 4.11 -12.68 -2.91
C THR A 42 5.00 -11.50 -2.51
N THR A 43 4.45 -10.29 -2.33
CA THR A 43 5.24 -9.13 -1.87
C THR A 43 5.66 -9.22 -0.41
N ILE A 44 4.99 -10.05 0.39
CA ILE A 44 5.25 -10.15 1.84
C ILE A 44 6.69 -10.58 2.08
N ASP A 45 7.14 -11.63 1.38
CA ASP A 45 8.51 -12.15 1.52
C ASP A 45 9.55 -11.10 1.13
N ILE A 46 9.31 -10.36 0.03
CA ILE A 46 10.20 -9.29 -0.45
C ILE A 46 10.31 -8.16 0.57
N ILE A 47 9.18 -7.77 1.18
CA ILE A 47 9.14 -6.75 2.22
C ILE A 47 9.92 -7.21 3.45
N GLU A 48 9.73 -8.46 3.88
CA GLU A 48 10.43 -9.02 5.05
C GLU A 48 11.94 -9.11 4.82
N GLU A 49 12.38 -9.51 3.63
CA GLU A 49 13.80 -9.51 3.27
C GLU A 49 14.39 -8.10 3.34
N LYS A 50 13.74 -7.10 2.73
CA LYS A 50 14.20 -5.70 2.78
C LYS A 50 14.26 -5.15 4.20
N LEU A 51 13.30 -5.51 5.06
CA LEU A 51 13.28 -5.11 6.46
C LEU A 51 14.41 -5.76 7.29
N ASN A 52 14.83 -6.96 6.93
CA ASN A 52 15.92 -7.67 7.60
C ASN A 52 17.31 -7.18 7.14
N VAL A 53 17.48 -6.87 5.86
CA VAL A 53 18.75 -6.40 5.28
C VAL A 53 19.07 -4.95 5.71
N GLY A 54 18.05 -4.10 5.83
CA GLY A 54 18.19 -2.68 6.23
C GLY A 54 18.70 -2.42 7.65
N ASN A 55 18.91 -3.47 8.48
CA ASN A 55 19.44 -3.33 9.85
C ASN A 55 20.98 -3.35 9.92
N LYS A 56 21.71 -3.54 8.80
CA LYS A 56 23.19 -3.68 8.82
C LYS A 56 23.97 -2.37 8.61
N THR A 57 23.32 -1.30 8.18
CA THR A 57 23.96 0.01 7.94
C THR A 57 23.18 1.11 8.64
N ALA A 58 23.49 1.32 9.93
CA ALA A 58 22.95 2.40 10.72
C ALA A 58 23.56 3.74 10.28
N SER A 59 22.75 4.63 9.67
CA SER A 59 22.94 6.10 9.77
C SER A 59 21.78 6.95 9.26
N ASP A 60 20.74 6.42 8.62
CA ASP A 60 19.64 7.26 8.11
C ASP A 60 18.29 6.84 8.67
N VAL A 61 17.47 7.86 8.96
CA VAL A 61 16.05 7.78 9.31
C VAL A 61 15.41 6.56 8.66
N ARG A 62 14.94 5.59 9.47
CA ARG A 62 14.39 4.31 8.98
C ARG A 62 13.37 4.59 7.88
N GLU A 63 13.78 4.39 6.64
CA GLU A 63 12.99 4.82 5.50
C GLU A 63 11.78 3.89 5.37
N LEU A 64 10.60 4.40 5.69
CA LEU A 64 9.37 3.61 5.72
C LEU A 64 8.93 3.19 4.31
N PHE A 65 9.35 3.93 3.28
CA PHE A 65 9.09 3.63 1.89
C PHE A 65 10.15 2.67 1.35
N LEU A 66 9.72 1.49 0.88
CA LEU A 66 10.61 0.43 0.42
C LEU A 66 10.91 0.49 -1.09
N GLY A 67 10.29 1.45 -1.79
CA GLY A 67 10.40 1.60 -3.24
C GLY A 67 9.56 0.61 -4.02
N LEU A 68 9.94 0.42 -5.29
CA LEU A 68 9.43 -0.63 -6.15
C LEU A 68 9.87 -2.00 -5.60
N LEU A 69 8.92 -2.87 -5.32
CA LEU A 69 9.18 -4.24 -4.87
C LEU A 69 9.48 -5.14 -6.08
N PHE A 70 8.58 -5.12 -7.06
CA PHE A 70 8.81 -5.73 -8.36
C PHE A 70 7.88 -5.12 -9.41
N SER A 71 8.25 -5.29 -10.67
CA SER A 71 7.43 -4.94 -11.83
C SER A 71 6.97 -6.22 -12.51
N ALA A 72 5.65 -6.40 -12.64
CA ALA A 72 5.05 -7.34 -13.57
C ALA A 72 4.82 -6.65 -14.93
N GLU A 73 4.40 -7.41 -15.94
CA GLU A 73 4.15 -6.90 -17.30
C GLU A 73 3.22 -5.67 -17.28
N ASP A 74 2.04 -5.79 -16.68
CA ASP A 74 1.05 -4.70 -16.66
C ASP A 74 0.99 -3.92 -15.34
N HIS A 75 1.78 -4.29 -14.33
CA HIS A 75 1.67 -3.72 -12.99
C HIS A 75 3.00 -3.42 -12.33
N LYS A 76 3.10 -2.26 -11.69
CA LYS A 76 4.21 -1.90 -10.78
C LYS A 76 3.73 -2.00 -9.34
N ILE A 77 4.47 -2.72 -8.51
CA ILE A 77 4.09 -2.94 -7.11
C ILE A 77 5.07 -2.23 -6.19
N PHE A 78 4.55 -1.31 -5.38
CA PHE A 78 5.33 -0.54 -4.42
C PHE A 78 5.03 -0.99 -3.00
N GLY A 79 6.04 -0.85 -2.14
CA GLY A 79 5.97 -1.26 -0.74
C GLY A 79 6.26 -0.13 0.23
N TYR A 80 5.60 -0.19 1.38
CA TYR A 80 5.87 0.67 2.53
C TYR A 80 5.68 -0.14 3.81
N ALA A 81 6.56 0.03 4.78
CA ALA A 81 6.49 -0.66 6.05
C ALA A 81 6.57 0.35 7.20
N THR A 82 5.58 0.31 8.09
CA THR A 82 5.58 1.14 9.29
C THR A 82 6.60 0.63 10.31
N ASN A 83 6.95 1.48 11.28
CA ASN A 83 7.71 1.08 12.47
C ASN A 83 7.03 -0.05 13.27
N THR A 84 5.70 -0.14 13.21
CA THR A 84 4.89 -1.21 13.84
C THR A 84 4.82 -2.50 13.01
N LYS A 85 5.61 -2.60 11.94
CA LYS A 85 5.66 -3.74 10.99
C LYS A 85 4.35 -4.00 10.24
N ILE A 86 3.52 -2.97 10.09
CA ILE A 86 2.37 -3.01 9.18
C ILE A 86 2.90 -2.73 7.78
N LYS A 87 2.49 -3.57 6.83
CA LYS A 87 2.98 -3.52 5.45
C LYS A 87 1.87 -2.95 4.58
N PHE A 88 2.15 -1.87 3.87
CA PHE A 88 1.27 -1.33 2.85
C PHE A 88 1.80 -1.70 1.48
N VAL A 89 0.89 -2.11 0.60
CA VAL A 89 1.18 -2.47 -0.78
C VAL A 89 0.25 -1.68 -1.68
N VAL A 90 0.83 -1.01 -2.67
CA VAL A 90 0.07 -0.27 -3.70
C VAL A 90 0.48 -0.81 -5.06
N ILE A 91 -0.50 -1.27 -5.83
CA ILE A 91 -0.34 -1.80 -7.17
C ILE A 91 -0.85 -0.76 -8.16
N LEU A 92 0.04 -0.31 -9.03
CA LEU A 92 -0.22 0.68 -10.07
C LEU A 92 -0.18 0.01 -11.44
N GLN A 93 -0.96 0.51 -12.40
CA GLN A 93 -0.87 0.05 -13.79
C GLN A 93 0.40 0.57 -14.47
N SER A 94 1.11 -0.31 -15.20
CA SER A 94 2.42 -0.02 -15.83
C SER A 94 2.37 1.07 -16.91
N THR A 95 1.19 1.33 -17.49
CA THR A 95 0.96 2.43 -18.45
C THR A 95 1.29 3.80 -17.87
N ASN A 96 1.34 3.92 -16.53
CA ASN A 96 1.78 5.13 -15.87
C ASN A 96 3.32 5.19 -15.77
N THR A 97 3.94 5.66 -16.85
CA THR A 97 5.39 5.89 -16.93
C THR A 97 5.85 7.19 -16.28
N LEU A 98 4.92 8.06 -15.88
CA LEU A 98 5.20 9.39 -15.35
C LEU A 98 5.22 9.47 -13.82
N LEU A 99 4.63 8.49 -13.13
CA LEU A 99 4.62 8.44 -11.66
C LEU A 99 6.05 8.33 -11.12
N ARG A 100 6.47 9.37 -10.41
CA ARG A 100 7.78 9.42 -9.75
C ARG A 100 7.66 8.89 -8.32
N ASP A 101 8.76 8.39 -7.78
CA ASP A 101 8.83 7.91 -6.38
C ASP A 101 8.30 8.92 -5.36
N ASN A 102 8.46 10.23 -5.61
CA ASN A 102 7.94 11.29 -4.72
C ASN A 102 6.41 11.31 -4.66
N GLU A 103 5.73 11.01 -5.75
CA GLU A 103 4.26 10.94 -5.79
C GLU A 103 3.79 9.68 -5.07
N VAL A 104 4.46 8.54 -5.30
CA VAL A 104 4.18 7.29 -4.60
C VAL A 104 4.41 7.42 -3.09
N ARG A 105 5.48 8.10 -2.66
CA ARG A 105 5.71 8.44 -1.24
C ARG A 105 4.58 9.27 -0.66
N THR A 106 4.02 10.19 -1.44
CA THR A 106 2.88 11.01 -1.01
C THR A 106 1.61 10.16 -0.84
N ILE A 107 1.36 9.23 -1.76
CA ILE A 107 0.29 8.22 -1.64
C ILE A 107 0.44 7.42 -0.34
N PHE A 108 1.64 6.89 -0.06
CA PHE A 108 1.88 6.12 1.16
C PHE A 108 1.76 6.95 2.43
N LYS A 109 2.19 8.21 2.43
CA LYS A 109 1.98 9.12 3.57
C LYS A 109 0.49 9.34 3.84
N LYS A 110 -0.31 9.54 2.80
CA LYS A 110 -1.77 9.68 2.91
C LYS A 110 -2.42 8.39 3.43
N LEU A 111 -2.03 7.23 2.89
CA LEU A 111 -2.50 5.92 3.35
C LEU A 111 -2.14 5.66 4.81
N HIS A 112 -0.92 6.00 5.23
CA HIS A 112 -0.47 5.86 6.61
C HIS A 112 -1.30 6.74 7.55
N ALA A 113 -1.51 8.01 7.20
CA ALA A 113 -2.35 8.91 7.99
C ALA A 113 -3.79 8.37 8.13
N ALA A 114 -4.38 7.87 7.05
CA ALA A 114 -5.70 7.25 7.06
C ALA A 114 -5.73 5.98 7.94
N TYR A 115 -4.71 5.13 7.83
CA TYR A 115 -4.56 3.92 8.65
C TYR A 115 -4.46 4.28 10.14
N ALA A 116 -3.59 5.24 10.49
CA ALA A 116 -3.41 5.71 11.85
C ALA A 116 -4.72 6.22 12.45
N ASN A 117 -5.47 7.04 11.70
CA ASN A 117 -6.79 7.51 12.13
C ASN A 117 -7.80 6.37 12.33
N ALA A 118 -7.77 5.35 11.47
CA ALA A 118 -8.66 4.20 11.60
C ALA A 118 -8.35 3.34 12.83
N VAL A 119 -7.07 3.10 13.14
CA VAL A 119 -6.66 2.26 14.29
C VAL A 119 -6.63 3.00 15.62
N CYS A 120 -6.50 4.34 15.61
CA CYS A 120 -6.62 5.18 16.81
C CYS A 120 -8.08 5.39 17.24
N ASN A 121 -9.05 4.76 16.56
CA ASN A 121 -10.44 4.76 16.99
C ASN A 121 -10.59 3.88 18.25
N PRO A 122 -11.18 4.37 19.36
CA PRO A 122 -11.32 3.61 20.61
C PRO A 122 -12.20 2.34 20.47
N PHE A 123 -13.01 2.25 19.42
CA PHE A 123 -13.83 1.06 19.12
C PHE A 123 -13.15 0.09 18.14
N TYR A 124 -11.95 0.41 17.65
CA TYR A 124 -11.19 -0.51 16.82
C TYR A 124 -10.53 -1.58 17.70
N VAL A 125 -10.78 -2.84 17.38
CA VAL A 125 -10.13 -3.97 18.03
C VAL A 125 -8.79 -4.24 17.32
N PRO A 126 -7.65 -4.14 18.02
CA PRO A 126 -6.36 -4.39 17.41
C PRO A 126 -6.27 -5.80 16.81
N GLY A 127 -5.97 -5.88 15.52
CA GLY A 127 -5.89 -7.15 14.81
C GLY A 127 -7.11 -7.49 13.96
N ASP A 128 -8.22 -6.78 14.11
CA ASP A 128 -9.36 -6.96 13.21
C ASP A 128 -9.13 -6.28 11.86
N GLN A 129 -9.90 -6.73 10.86
CA GLN A 129 -9.97 -6.07 9.57
C GLN A 129 -10.49 -4.63 9.71
N ILE A 130 -9.95 -3.71 8.92
CA ILE A 130 -10.35 -2.32 8.94
C ILE A 130 -11.69 -2.18 8.18
N LYS A 131 -12.76 -1.87 8.90
CA LYS A 131 -14.12 -1.70 8.34
C LYS A 131 -14.59 -0.23 8.33
N SER A 132 -13.68 0.71 8.53
CA SER A 132 -14.02 2.14 8.64
C SER A 132 -14.40 2.73 7.27
N LYS A 133 -15.58 3.35 7.19
CA LYS A 133 -16.05 4.05 5.98
C LYS A 133 -15.12 5.20 5.57
N LEU A 134 -14.60 5.94 6.55
CA LEU A 134 -13.67 7.05 6.30
C LEU A 134 -12.34 6.54 5.73
N PHE A 135 -11.88 5.38 6.19
CA PHE A 135 -10.68 4.75 5.64
C PHE A 135 -10.91 4.31 4.19
N ASP A 136 -12.05 3.68 3.92
CA ASP A 136 -12.42 3.23 2.57
C ASP A 136 -12.52 4.41 1.59
N LEU A 137 -13.14 5.53 2.00
CA LEU A 137 -13.17 6.77 1.21
C LEU A 137 -11.77 7.31 0.91
N ALA A 138 -10.88 7.33 1.90
CA ALA A 138 -9.50 7.78 1.70
C ALA A 138 -8.75 6.88 0.71
N VAL A 139 -9.00 5.57 0.74
CA VAL A 139 -8.44 4.62 -0.24
C VAL A 139 -9.04 4.86 -1.63
N MET A 140 -10.35 5.06 -1.75
CA MET A 140 -11.00 5.35 -3.03
C MET A 140 -10.44 6.62 -3.69
N GLU A 141 -10.17 7.67 -2.90
CA GLU A 141 -9.54 8.90 -3.39
C GLU A 141 -8.08 8.65 -3.80
N ILE A 142 -7.34 7.80 -3.08
CA ILE A 142 -5.98 7.37 -3.47
C ILE A 142 -6.02 6.59 -4.80
N MET A 143 -7.04 5.77 -5.01
CA MET A 143 -7.24 4.98 -6.23
C MET A 143 -7.77 5.83 -7.40
N GLY A 144 -8.19 7.08 -7.16
CA GLY A 144 -8.77 7.96 -8.18
C GLY A 144 -10.19 7.58 -8.60
N ILE A 145 -10.93 6.86 -7.75
CA ILE A 145 -12.31 6.43 -8.01
C ILE A 145 -13.31 7.57 -7.74
N ILE A 146 -12.97 8.47 -6.81
CA ILE A 146 -13.79 9.61 -6.37
C ILE A 146 -12.98 10.90 -6.34
#